data_AF-A0A950EJ61-F1
#
_entry.id   AF-A0A950EJ61-F1
#
_cell.length_a   1.000
_cell.length_b   1.000
_cell.length_c   1.000
_cell.angle_alpha   90.00
_cell.angle_beta   90.00
_cell.angle_gamma   90.00
#
_symmetry.space_group_name_H-M   'P 1'
#
loop_
_entity.id
_entity.type
_entity.pdbx_description
1 polymer ?
#
loop_
_entity_poly.entity_id
_entity_poly.type
_entity_poly.pdbx_seq_one_letter_code
_entity_poly.pdbx_strand_id
1 'polypeptide(L)'
;AGIQRRPAVPNADGVHYGWLVPFGLLTPAQWVAMFGRRYMHAYGATSADFGVVAVADRRHAANNPNAWFYEQPITIEEHQASRWIVEPLHLLDCCQESDGAVAIVVTSVERARDLRQPPAVIAAAAQGAGADQESMTSYYRDDMTGLPEMGVVARQLWGQSGLGPDDVRTAVLYDHFTPFVLVQLEEFGFCERGEAKDFIAGGAIEVGGRLPVNTNGGQLGEAYVHGMNGISEGVRQVRGTSVNQVAGDGAVLVTAGTGVPTSGLILTSDN
;
A
#
# COMPACT_ATOMS: atom_id res chain seq x y z
N ALA A 1 -2.19 28.88 27.61
CA ALA A 1 -3.55 29.12 27.06
C ALA A 1 -3.82 28.07 26.01
N GLY A 2 -4.85 27.24 26.20
CA GLY A 2 -5.14 26.10 25.31
C GLY A 2 -5.62 26.55 23.92
N ILE A 3 -5.51 25.63 22.96
CA ILE A 3 -5.87 25.81 21.53
C ILE A 3 -7.31 26.32 21.36
N GLN A 4 -8.19 26.08 22.33
CA GLN A 4 -9.60 26.50 22.34
C GLN A 4 -9.86 28.02 22.30
N ARG A 5 -8.83 28.88 22.48
CA ARG A 5 -8.97 30.35 22.47
C ARG A 5 -8.30 31.03 21.29
N ARG A 6 -7.79 30.29 20.29
CA ARG A 6 -7.28 30.91 19.06
C ARG A 6 -8.48 31.31 18.18
N PRO A 7 -8.51 32.52 17.61
CA PRO A 7 -9.49 32.85 16.58
C PRO A 7 -9.40 31.79 15.47
N ALA A 8 -10.51 31.47 14.82
CA ALA A 8 -10.51 30.63 13.62
C ALA A 8 -9.81 31.40 12.48
N VAL A 9 -8.48 31.33 12.46
CA VAL A 9 -7.67 31.86 11.38
C VAL A 9 -7.74 30.84 10.24
N PRO A 10 -8.08 31.25 9.00
CA PRO A 10 -8.00 30.35 7.86
C PRO A 10 -6.59 29.75 7.75
N ASN A 11 -6.52 28.42 7.70
CA ASN A 11 -5.30 27.66 7.42
C ASN A 11 -5.58 26.66 6.29
N ALA A 12 -4.52 26.08 5.73
CA ALA A 12 -4.64 25.14 4.61
C ALA A 12 -5.59 23.97 4.95
N ASP A 13 -5.44 23.39 6.14
CA ASP A 13 -6.30 22.31 6.63
C ASP A 13 -7.77 22.72 6.67
N GLY A 14 -8.09 23.90 7.22
CA GLY A 14 -9.44 24.41 7.33
C GLY A 14 -10.08 24.69 5.97
N VAL A 15 -9.30 25.13 4.98
CA VAL A 15 -9.76 25.28 3.59
C VAL A 15 -10.01 23.91 2.96
N HIS A 16 -9.05 22.97 3.08
CA HIS A 16 -9.17 21.61 2.55
C HIS A 16 -10.41 20.90 3.11
N TYR A 17 -10.57 20.87 4.44
CA TYR A 17 -11.74 20.28 5.09
C TYR A 17 -13.04 21.05 4.80
N GLY A 18 -12.97 22.33 4.47
CA GLY A 18 -14.13 23.14 4.06
C GLY A 18 -14.83 22.61 2.82
N TRP A 19 -14.13 21.88 1.95
CA TRP A 19 -14.70 21.25 0.76
C TRP A 19 -15.35 19.89 1.02
N LEU A 20 -15.13 19.30 2.20
CA LEU A 20 -15.50 17.90 2.50
C LEU A 20 -16.52 17.83 3.64
N VAL A 21 -16.20 18.50 4.75
CA VAL A 21 -16.93 18.40 6.02
C VAL A 21 -18.39 18.86 5.91
N PRO A 22 -18.73 19.97 5.23
CA PRO A 22 -20.12 20.40 5.08
C PRO A 22 -21.01 19.39 4.35
N PHE A 23 -20.41 18.47 3.59
CA PHE A 23 -21.12 17.48 2.77
C PHE A 23 -21.09 16.07 3.38
N GLY A 24 -20.53 15.90 4.58
CA GLY A 24 -20.46 14.61 5.26
C GLY A 24 -19.39 13.65 4.71
N LEU A 25 -18.44 14.15 3.91
CA LEU A 25 -17.31 13.38 3.40
C LEU A 25 -16.13 13.46 4.40
N LEU A 26 -16.26 12.76 5.51
CA LEU A 26 -15.46 12.94 6.74
C LEU A 26 -14.39 11.88 6.97
N THR A 27 -14.44 10.74 6.28
CA THR A 27 -13.57 9.59 6.60
C THR A 27 -12.64 9.22 5.44
N PRO A 28 -11.44 8.69 5.73
CA PRO A 28 -10.55 8.15 4.70
C PRO A 28 -11.22 7.10 3.80
N ALA A 29 -12.04 6.21 4.38
CA ALA A 29 -12.79 5.23 3.60
C ALA A 29 -13.73 5.91 2.58
N GLN A 30 -14.43 6.98 2.97
CA GLN A 30 -15.28 7.73 2.04
C GLN A 30 -14.45 8.40 0.94
N TRP A 31 -13.24 8.86 1.27
CA TRP A 31 -12.37 9.47 0.28
C TRP A 31 -11.87 8.45 -0.76
N VAL A 32 -11.40 7.29 -0.29
CA VAL A 32 -10.96 6.20 -1.17
C VAL A 32 -12.12 5.62 -1.98
N ALA A 33 -13.32 5.53 -1.41
CA ALA A 33 -14.51 5.02 -2.10
C ALA A 33 -14.80 5.78 -3.41
N MET A 34 -14.54 7.09 -3.45
CA MET A 34 -14.71 7.91 -4.66
C MET A 34 -13.79 7.42 -5.79
N PHE A 35 -12.51 7.16 -5.49
CA PHE A 35 -11.56 6.58 -6.43
C PHE A 35 -11.98 5.17 -6.84
N GLY A 36 -12.27 4.30 -5.87
CA GLY A 36 -12.70 2.91 -6.14
C GLY A 36 -13.93 2.86 -7.04
N ARG A 37 -14.93 3.70 -6.79
CA ARG A 37 -16.15 3.76 -7.61
C ARG A 37 -15.86 4.19 -9.05
N ARG A 38 -14.96 5.16 -9.24
CA ARG A 38 -14.54 5.64 -10.56
C ARG A 38 -13.72 4.58 -11.31
N TYR A 39 -12.82 3.89 -10.62
CA TYR A 39 -12.04 2.77 -11.17
C TYR A 39 -12.94 1.63 -11.66
N MET A 40 -13.92 1.20 -10.84
CA MET A 40 -14.93 0.20 -11.26
C MET A 40 -15.71 0.65 -12.49
N HIS A 41 -16.10 1.93 -12.55
CA HIS A 41 -16.83 2.48 -13.69
C HIS A 41 -15.99 2.47 -14.98
N ALA A 42 -14.71 2.82 -14.90
CA ALA A 42 -13.83 2.92 -16.07
C ALA A 42 -13.39 1.54 -16.59
N TYR A 43 -13.07 0.61 -15.68
CA TYR A 43 -12.38 -0.64 -16.03
C TYR A 43 -13.19 -1.90 -15.74
N GLY A 44 -14.43 -1.76 -15.28
CA GLY A 44 -15.33 -2.89 -15.02
C GLY A 44 -14.90 -3.77 -13.85
N ALA A 45 -13.97 -3.31 -13.00
CA ALA A 45 -13.64 -3.98 -11.75
C ALA A 45 -14.86 -4.05 -10.82
N THR A 46 -14.86 -5.05 -9.97
CA THR A 46 -15.94 -5.41 -9.06
C THR A 46 -15.49 -5.33 -7.61
N SER A 47 -16.43 -5.33 -6.66
CA SER A 47 -16.10 -5.49 -5.23
C SER A 47 -15.33 -6.78 -4.97
N ALA A 48 -15.60 -7.85 -5.74
CA ALA A 48 -14.87 -9.10 -5.60
C ALA A 48 -13.38 -8.95 -5.97
N ASP A 49 -13.05 -8.12 -6.95
CA ASP A 49 -11.66 -7.85 -7.32
C ASP A 49 -10.90 -7.11 -6.20
N PHE A 50 -11.58 -6.19 -5.49
CA PHE A 50 -11.02 -5.58 -4.28
C PHE A 50 -10.86 -6.61 -3.16
N GLY A 51 -11.84 -7.50 -2.99
CA GLY A 51 -11.79 -8.57 -2.00
C GLY A 51 -10.69 -9.61 -2.22
N VAL A 52 -10.20 -9.80 -3.46
CA VAL A 52 -9.04 -10.67 -3.71
C VAL A 52 -7.80 -10.19 -2.95
N VAL A 53 -7.60 -8.87 -2.86
CA VAL A 53 -6.53 -8.28 -2.06
C VAL A 53 -6.71 -8.62 -0.58
N ALA A 54 -7.91 -8.39 -0.03
CA ALA A 54 -8.20 -8.70 1.36
C ALA A 54 -7.99 -10.18 1.72
N VAL A 55 -8.38 -11.10 0.83
CA VAL A 55 -8.19 -12.54 1.01
C VAL A 55 -6.70 -12.91 1.01
N ALA A 56 -5.91 -12.35 0.09
CA ALA A 56 -4.46 -12.59 0.04
C ALA A 56 -3.76 -12.05 1.30
N ASP A 57 -4.04 -10.80 1.68
CA ASP A 57 -3.47 -10.16 2.88
C ASP A 57 -3.82 -10.96 4.14
N ARG A 58 -5.09 -11.38 4.30
CA ARG A 58 -5.53 -12.18 5.45
C ARG A 58 -4.96 -13.59 5.46
N ARG A 59 -4.71 -14.21 4.29
CA ARG A 59 -4.00 -15.49 4.21
C ARG A 59 -2.55 -15.34 4.69
N HIS A 60 -1.85 -14.28 4.27
CA HIS A 60 -0.48 -14.03 4.73
C HIS A 60 -0.43 -13.70 6.23
N ALA A 61 -1.34 -12.85 6.71
CA ALA A 61 -1.47 -12.51 8.12
C ALA A 61 -1.74 -13.73 9.00
N ALA A 62 -2.55 -14.68 8.52
CA ALA A 62 -2.87 -15.90 9.27
C ALA A 62 -1.64 -16.76 9.61
N ASN A 63 -0.54 -16.62 8.86
CA ASN A 63 0.74 -17.31 9.13
C ASN A 63 1.73 -16.46 9.94
N ASN A 64 1.42 -15.20 10.25
CA ASN A 64 2.31 -14.27 10.93
C ASN A 64 1.92 -14.10 12.40
N PRO A 65 2.69 -14.64 13.37
CA PRO A 65 2.36 -14.53 14.80
C PRO A 65 2.33 -13.09 15.35
N ASN A 66 2.86 -12.11 14.62
CA ASN A 66 2.80 -10.69 14.99
C ASN A 66 1.57 -9.98 14.41
N ALA A 67 0.83 -10.61 13.50
CA ALA A 67 -0.35 -10.03 12.88
C ALA A 67 -1.55 -10.07 13.84
N TRP A 68 -2.35 -9.01 13.81
CA TRP A 68 -3.62 -8.97 14.55
C TRP A 68 -4.55 -10.12 14.17
N PHE A 69 -4.59 -10.46 12.89
CA PHE A 69 -5.40 -11.55 12.34
C PHE A 69 -4.64 -12.88 12.18
N TYR A 70 -3.65 -13.14 13.04
CA TYR A 70 -2.96 -14.44 13.10
C TYR A 70 -3.97 -15.59 13.29
N GLU A 71 -3.79 -16.68 12.54
CA GLU A 71 -4.71 -17.84 12.47
C GLU A 71 -6.15 -17.51 12.04
N GLN A 72 -6.40 -16.34 11.44
CA GLN A 72 -7.73 -15.88 11.01
C GLN A 72 -7.74 -15.49 9.52
N PRO A 73 -7.62 -16.46 8.58
CA PRO A 73 -7.83 -16.18 7.16
C PRO A 73 -9.31 -15.82 6.89
N ILE A 74 -9.61 -15.28 5.70
CA ILE A 74 -10.99 -15.08 5.24
C ILE A 74 -11.19 -15.66 3.84
N THR A 75 -12.45 -15.91 3.47
CA THR A 75 -12.84 -16.25 2.09
C THR A 75 -13.39 -15.03 1.34
N ILE A 76 -13.50 -15.15 0.01
CA ILE A 76 -14.11 -14.10 -0.80
C ILE A 76 -15.60 -13.94 -0.47
N GLU A 77 -16.29 -15.02 -0.10
CA GLU A 77 -17.69 -14.97 0.34
C GLU A 77 -17.84 -14.19 1.64
N GLU A 78 -16.93 -14.38 2.60
CA GLU A 78 -16.92 -13.61 3.85
C GLU A 78 -16.65 -12.13 3.59
N HIS A 79 -15.73 -11.82 2.67
CA HIS A 79 -15.52 -10.45 2.19
C HIS A 79 -16.81 -9.83 1.64
N GLN A 80 -17.42 -10.48 0.64
CA GLN A 80 -18.63 -9.98 -0.02
C GLN A 80 -19.86 -9.93 0.91
N ALA A 81 -19.90 -10.77 1.94
CA ALA A 81 -20.96 -10.77 2.95
C ALA A 81 -20.74 -9.75 4.08
N SER A 82 -19.52 -9.21 4.20
CA SER A 82 -19.23 -8.24 5.26
C SER A 82 -19.99 -6.93 5.01
N ARG A 83 -20.34 -6.21 6.08
CA ARG A 83 -21.17 -5.01 5.98
C ARG A 83 -20.51 -3.93 5.14
N TRP A 84 -21.31 -3.11 4.47
CA TRP A 84 -20.83 -1.86 3.88
C TRP A 84 -20.30 -0.91 4.96
N ILE A 85 -19.19 -0.24 4.64
CA ILE A 85 -18.75 0.97 5.35
C ILE A 85 -19.18 2.19 4.55
N VAL A 86 -18.83 2.20 3.27
CA VAL A 86 -19.25 3.18 2.26
C VAL A 86 -19.07 2.51 0.91
N GLU A 87 -20.13 2.39 0.12
CA GLU A 87 -20.01 1.74 -1.19
C GLU A 87 -18.93 2.44 -2.05
N PRO A 88 -18.01 1.69 -2.69
CA PRO A 88 -18.00 0.23 -2.88
C PRO A 88 -17.11 -0.55 -1.90
N LEU A 89 -16.75 0.03 -0.75
CA LEU A 89 -15.89 -0.57 0.27
C LEU A 89 -16.71 -1.28 1.36
N HIS A 90 -16.48 -2.58 1.48
CA HIS A 90 -16.93 -3.38 2.61
C HIS A 90 -16.05 -3.15 3.84
N LEU A 91 -16.48 -3.67 5.00
CA LEU A 91 -15.69 -3.66 6.23
C LEU A 91 -14.32 -4.31 6.03
N LEU A 92 -14.26 -5.40 5.26
CA LEU A 92 -13.03 -6.16 5.04
C LEU A 92 -12.13 -5.55 3.95
N ASP A 93 -12.56 -4.46 3.30
CA ASP A 93 -11.68 -3.63 2.46
C ASP A 93 -10.90 -2.58 3.28
N CYS A 94 -11.20 -2.44 4.58
CA CYS A 94 -10.68 -1.37 5.45
C CYS A 94 -9.79 -1.95 6.55
N CYS A 95 -8.56 -1.45 6.70
CA CYS A 95 -7.71 -1.84 7.84
C CYS A 95 -8.27 -1.33 9.18
N GLN A 96 -7.92 -1.99 10.28
CA GLN A 96 -8.16 -1.47 11.62
C GLN A 96 -7.06 -0.48 12.02
N GLU A 97 -7.38 0.49 12.88
CA GLU A 97 -6.35 1.23 13.60
C GLU A 97 -5.55 0.29 14.51
N SER A 98 -4.28 0.62 14.76
CA SER A 98 -3.38 -0.23 15.54
C SER A 98 -2.49 0.59 16.46
N ASP A 99 -2.33 0.09 17.68
CA ASP A 99 -1.28 0.55 18.59
C ASP A 99 -0.02 -0.26 18.32
N GLY A 100 1.03 0.38 17.79
CA GLY A 100 2.26 -0.29 17.45
C GLY A 100 3.40 0.68 17.14
N ALA A 101 4.63 0.17 17.14
CA ALA A 101 5.81 0.94 16.80
C ALA A 101 6.78 0.11 15.98
N VAL A 102 7.36 0.73 14.96
CA VAL A 102 8.43 0.16 14.14
C VAL A 102 9.55 1.18 14.03
N ALA A 103 10.78 0.72 14.19
CA ALA A 103 11.98 1.54 14.04
C ALA A 103 12.94 0.88 13.03
N ILE A 104 13.51 1.69 12.13
CA ILE A 104 14.46 1.25 11.13
C ILE A 104 15.78 1.97 11.38
N VAL A 105 16.88 1.21 11.49
CA VAL A 105 18.23 1.77 11.62
C VAL A 105 18.86 1.80 10.24
N VAL A 106 19.16 3.00 9.75
CA VAL A 106 19.84 3.22 8.46
C VAL A 106 21.28 3.66 8.72
N THR A 107 22.22 3.06 7.99
CA THR A 107 23.64 3.37 8.02
C THR A 107 24.25 3.14 6.64
N SER A 108 25.55 3.40 6.46
CA SER A 108 26.22 3.12 5.19
C SER A 108 26.32 1.61 4.95
N VAL A 109 26.41 1.19 3.68
CA VAL A 109 26.54 -0.24 3.34
C VAL A 109 27.80 -0.83 3.97
N GLU A 110 28.90 -0.08 3.98
CA GLU A 110 30.17 -0.49 4.61
C GLU A 110 29.98 -0.78 6.09
N ARG A 111 29.26 0.11 6.81
CA ARG A 111 28.97 -0.12 8.22
C ARG A 111 28.03 -1.29 8.42
N ALA A 112 27.03 -1.45 7.55
CA ALA A 112 26.04 -2.52 7.66
C ALA A 112 26.66 -3.92 7.53
N ARG A 113 27.70 -4.08 6.70
CA ARG A 113 28.47 -5.34 6.55
C ARG A 113 29.13 -5.81 7.85
N ASP A 114 29.47 -4.88 8.76
CA ASP A 114 30.05 -5.18 10.07
C ASP A 114 28.98 -5.44 11.16
N LEU A 115 27.69 -5.32 10.85
CA LEU A 115 26.60 -5.55 11.80
C LEU A 115 26.11 -7.00 11.80
N ARG A 116 25.27 -7.34 12.78
CA ARG A 116 24.83 -8.73 13.05
C ARG A 116 23.97 -9.37 11.96
N GLN A 117 23.37 -8.57 11.08
CA GLN A 117 22.35 -9.02 10.15
C GLN A 117 22.79 -8.69 8.72
N PRO A 118 22.44 -9.52 7.72
CA PRO A 118 22.67 -9.16 6.33
C PRO A 118 22.08 -7.77 6.01
N PRO A 119 22.83 -6.90 5.31
CA PRO A 119 22.32 -5.60 4.90
C PRO A 119 21.12 -5.74 3.97
N ALA A 120 20.06 -4.97 4.20
CA ALA A 120 19.05 -4.71 3.20
C ALA A 120 19.38 -3.37 2.57
N VAL A 121 19.95 -3.40 1.36
CA VAL A 121 20.47 -2.22 0.67
C VAL A 121 19.31 -1.43 0.09
N ILE A 122 19.26 -0.13 0.40
CA ILE A 122 18.35 0.81 -0.24
C ILE A 122 18.93 1.13 -1.63
N ALA A 123 18.51 0.37 -2.65
CA ALA A 123 18.96 0.55 -4.02
C ALA A 123 18.35 1.80 -4.67
N ALA A 124 17.14 2.18 -4.23
CA ALA A 124 16.51 3.43 -4.60
C ALA A 124 15.55 3.91 -3.51
N ALA A 125 15.39 5.23 -3.41
CA ALA A 125 14.42 5.87 -2.54
C ALA A 125 13.86 7.12 -3.24
N ALA A 126 12.53 7.25 -3.26
CA ALA A 126 11.89 8.35 -3.96
C ALA A 126 10.68 8.88 -3.20
N GLN A 127 10.38 10.15 -3.44
CA GLN A 127 9.12 10.80 -3.06
C GLN A 127 8.42 11.30 -4.33
N GLY A 128 7.10 11.41 -4.28
CA GLY A 128 6.31 11.84 -5.42
C GLY A 128 5.04 12.59 -5.00
N ALA A 129 4.72 13.62 -5.78
CA ALA A 129 3.42 14.30 -5.76
C ALA A 129 2.98 14.50 -7.20
N GLY A 130 1.69 14.32 -7.47
CA GLY A 130 1.11 14.57 -8.79
C GLY A 130 0.87 16.06 -9.03
N ALA A 131 0.55 16.41 -10.28
CA ALA A 131 -0.12 17.68 -10.53
C ALA A 131 -1.50 17.68 -9.85
N ASP A 132 -1.94 18.86 -9.40
CA ASP A 132 -3.24 19.04 -8.72
C ASP A 132 -3.42 18.05 -7.55
N GLN A 133 -2.37 17.89 -6.75
CA GLN A 133 -2.37 16.99 -5.61
C GLN A 133 -3.05 17.65 -4.41
N GLU A 134 -4.04 16.96 -3.88
CA GLU A 134 -4.61 17.17 -2.56
C GLU A 134 -4.21 16.01 -1.63
N SER A 135 -4.51 16.15 -0.34
CA SER A 135 -4.38 15.05 0.60
C SER A 135 -5.64 14.19 0.57
N MET A 136 -5.55 12.95 0.10
CA MET A 136 -6.64 11.96 -0.03
C MET A 136 -7.77 12.31 -1.01
N THR A 137 -7.90 13.54 -1.48
CA THR A 137 -9.07 14.00 -2.25
C THR A 137 -8.71 14.71 -3.55
N SER A 138 -7.71 14.20 -4.28
CA SER A 138 -7.27 14.75 -5.58
C SER A 138 -8.29 14.46 -6.70
N TYR A 139 -9.54 14.93 -6.53
CA TYR A 139 -10.68 14.61 -7.38
C TYR A 139 -10.82 15.51 -8.62
N TYR A 140 -9.99 16.55 -8.72
CA TYR A 140 -10.12 17.61 -9.72
C TYR A 140 -9.20 17.42 -10.93
N ARG A 141 -8.45 16.32 -10.94
CA ARG A 141 -7.64 15.86 -12.08
C ARG A 141 -8.55 15.45 -13.24
N ASP A 142 -8.00 15.53 -14.46
CA ASP A 142 -8.67 15.05 -15.68
C ASP A 142 -9.01 13.55 -15.60
N ASP A 143 -8.18 12.78 -14.89
CA ASP A 143 -8.41 11.37 -14.59
C ASP A 143 -8.14 11.07 -13.11
N MET A 144 -9.09 10.36 -12.51
CA MET A 144 -9.12 9.97 -11.10
C MET A 144 -9.05 8.44 -10.94
N THR A 145 -8.75 7.70 -12.02
CA THR A 145 -8.60 6.24 -11.97
C THR A 145 -7.18 5.80 -11.62
N GLY A 146 -6.19 6.69 -11.77
CA GLY A 146 -4.79 6.46 -11.39
C GLY A 146 -4.38 7.18 -10.10
N LEU A 147 -3.11 6.96 -9.72
CA LEU A 147 -2.37 7.66 -8.67
C LEU A 147 -1.05 8.22 -9.26
N PRO A 148 -1.10 9.33 -10.03
CA PRO A 148 0.07 9.88 -10.70
C PRO A 148 1.27 10.17 -9.79
N GLU A 149 1.03 10.50 -8.52
CA GLU A 149 2.07 10.62 -7.49
C GLU A 149 2.90 9.35 -7.33
N MET A 150 2.27 8.18 -7.45
CA MET A 150 2.92 6.89 -7.36
C MET A 150 3.67 6.57 -8.66
N GLY A 151 3.13 6.96 -9.82
CA GLY A 151 3.86 6.89 -11.10
C GLY A 151 5.12 7.77 -11.10
N VAL A 152 5.12 8.92 -10.40
CA VAL A 152 6.33 9.75 -10.17
C VAL A 152 7.35 8.99 -9.31
N VAL A 153 6.91 8.28 -8.27
CA VAL A 153 7.77 7.42 -7.44
C VAL A 153 8.35 6.28 -8.27
N ALA A 154 7.51 5.53 -9.00
CA ALA A 154 7.91 4.39 -9.83
C ALA A 154 9.03 4.77 -10.81
N ARG A 155 8.85 5.84 -11.60
CA ARG A 155 9.86 6.32 -12.56
C ARG A 155 11.20 6.65 -11.89
N GLN A 156 11.17 7.26 -10.70
CA GLN A 156 12.39 7.58 -9.96
C GLN A 156 13.06 6.33 -9.39
N LEU A 157 12.28 5.38 -8.86
CA LEU A 157 12.84 4.13 -8.33
C LEU A 157 13.50 3.30 -9.42
N TRP A 158 12.83 3.14 -10.56
CA TRP A 158 13.39 2.44 -11.74
C TRP A 158 14.64 3.17 -12.26
N GLY A 159 14.58 4.49 -12.39
CA GLY A 159 15.72 5.29 -12.86
C GLY A 159 16.94 5.26 -11.92
N GLN A 160 16.74 5.26 -10.60
CA GLN A 160 17.83 5.22 -9.61
C GLN A 160 18.46 3.84 -9.48
N SER A 161 17.64 2.79 -9.48
CA SER A 161 18.10 1.41 -9.27
C SER A 161 18.60 0.73 -10.55
N GLY A 162 18.16 1.20 -11.72
CA GLY A 162 18.39 0.51 -12.99
C GLY A 162 17.54 -0.76 -13.16
N LEU A 163 16.56 -0.97 -12.29
CA LEU A 163 15.64 -2.12 -12.30
C LEU A 163 14.29 -1.74 -12.90
N GLY A 164 13.50 -2.74 -13.25
CA GLY A 164 12.12 -2.64 -13.70
C GLY A 164 11.16 -3.59 -12.97
N PRO A 165 9.88 -3.62 -13.37
CA PRO A 165 8.86 -4.46 -12.73
C PRO A 165 9.21 -5.96 -12.76
N ASP A 166 9.89 -6.44 -13.81
CA ASP A 166 10.29 -7.85 -13.93
C ASP A 166 11.43 -8.26 -12.98
N ASP A 167 12.15 -7.30 -12.40
CA ASP A 167 13.22 -7.55 -11.42
C ASP A 167 12.68 -7.67 -9.98
N VAL A 168 11.40 -7.34 -9.75
CA VAL A 168 10.78 -7.36 -8.43
C VAL A 168 10.29 -8.77 -8.10
N ARG A 169 10.88 -9.35 -7.06
CA ARG A 169 10.49 -10.67 -6.53
C ARG A 169 9.20 -10.61 -5.73
N THR A 170 9.01 -9.53 -4.97
CA THR A 170 7.84 -9.33 -4.10
C THR A 170 7.64 -7.85 -3.83
N ALA A 171 6.40 -7.45 -3.60
CA ALA A 171 6.05 -6.06 -3.32
C ALA A 171 5.30 -5.94 -1.98
N VAL A 172 5.64 -4.92 -1.21
CA VAL A 172 4.89 -4.51 -0.04
C VAL A 172 4.16 -3.22 -0.41
N LEU A 173 2.91 -3.39 -0.85
CA LEU A 173 2.07 -2.31 -1.36
C LEU A 173 1.16 -1.79 -0.25
N TYR A 174 1.16 -0.48 -0.03
CA TYR A 174 0.34 0.15 0.99
C TYR A 174 -1.16 -0.10 0.75
N ASP A 175 -1.81 -0.72 1.73
CA ASP A 175 -3.08 -1.44 1.59
C ASP A 175 -4.09 -1.09 2.70
N HIS A 176 -4.00 0.10 3.29
CA HIS A 176 -5.01 0.55 4.26
C HIS A 176 -6.46 0.48 3.72
N PHE A 177 -6.60 0.56 2.39
CA PHE A 177 -7.82 0.21 1.64
C PHE A 177 -7.46 -0.54 0.36
N THR A 178 -8.17 -1.63 0.09
CA THR A 178 -7.87 -2.57 -1.02
C THR A 178 -7.88 -1.98 -2.43
N PRO A 179 -8.74 -1.01 -2.84
CA PRO A 179 -8.81 -0.60 -4.25
C PRO A 179 -7.51 0.03 -4.75
N PHE A 180 -6.75 0.68 -3.87
CA PHE A 180 -5.50 1.31 -4.25
C PHE A 180 -4.36 0.32 -4.50
N VAL A 181 -4.46 -0.95 -4.06
CA VAL A 181 -3.48 -1.97 -4.42
C VAL A 181 -3.53 -2.25 -5.92
N LEU A 182 -4.74 -2.31 -6.51
CA LEU A 182 -4.90 -2.48 -7.96
C LEU A 182 -4.24 -1.33 -8.72
N VAL A 183 -4.54 -0.08 -8.32
CA VAL A 183 -3.98 1.10 -8.99
C VAL A 183 -2.46 1.15 -8.86
N GLN A 184 -1.90 0.75 -7.71
CA GLN A 184 -0.45 0.67 -7.53
C GLN A 184 0.19 -0.34 -8.48
N LEU A 185 -0.41 -1.50 -8.71
CA LEU A 185 0.14 -2.49 -9.65
C LEU A 185 0.34 -1.89 -11.06
N GLU A 186 -0.59 -1.04 -11.48
CA GLU A 186 -0.54 -0.34 -12.76
C GLU A 186 0.48 0.80 -12.76
N GLU A 187 0.52 1.62 -11.71
CA GLU A 187 1.47 2.75 -11.61
C GLU A 187 2.93 2.31 -11.61
N PHE A 188 3.21 1.12 -11.08
CA PHE A 188 4.54 0.52 -11.08
C PHE A 188 4.84 -0.33 -12.32
N GLY A 189 3.87 -0.51 -13.21
CA GLY A 189 4.05 -1.18 -14.50
C GLY A 189 4.06 -2.71 -14.43
N PHE A 190 3.47 -3.31 -13.39
CA PHE A 190 3.30 -4.77 -13.33
C PHE A 190 2.20 -5.28 -14.27
N CYS A 191 1.23 -4.43 -14.55
CA CYS A 191 0.17 -4.62 -15.54
C CYS A 191 -0.18 -3.30 -16.22
N GLU A 192 -0.87 -3.38 -17.35
CA GLU A 192 -1.42 -2.21 -18.02
C GLU A 192 -2.60 -1.61 -17.24
N ARG A 193 -2.97 -0.38 -17.60
CA ARG A 193 -4.10 0.35 -16.99
C ARG A 193 -5.42 -0.40 -17.16
N GLY A 194 -6.13 -0.60 -16.05
CA GLY A 194 -7.40 -1.31 -15.98
C GLY A 194 -7.28 -2.84 -15.93
N GLU A 195 -6.07 -3.40 -16.05
CA GLU A 195 -5.83 -4.85 -16.10
C GLU A 195 -5.47 -5.44 -14.73
N ALA A 196 -5.36 -4.62 -13.67
CA ALA A 196 -4.96 -5.11 -12.35
C ALA A 196 -5.90 -6.18 -11.79
N LYS A 197 -7.20 -6.12 -12.10
CA LYS A 197 -8.18 -7.16 -11.72
C LYS A 197 -7.84 -8.53 -12.30
N ASP A 198 -7.29 -8.56 -13.52
CA ASP A 198 -6.90 -9.79 -14.19
C ASP A 198 -5.51 -10.23 -13.71
N PHE A 199 -4.63 -9.26 -13.41
CA PHE A 199 -3.30 -9.51 -12.85
C PHE A 199 -3.37 -10.24 -11.51
N ILE A 200 -4.27 -9.84 -10.60
CA ILE A 200 -4.36 -10.40 -9.24
C ILE A 200 -5.15 -11.72 -9.16
N ALA A 201 -5.84 -12.10 -10.24
CA ALA A 201 -6.71 -13.27 -10.25
C ALA A 201 -5.95 -14.58 -9.98
N GLY A 202 -6.66 -15.59 -9.45
CA GLY A 202 -6.13 -16.95 -9.33
C GLY A 202 -4.96 -17.12 -8.37
N GLY A 203 -4.85 -16.27 -7.35
CA GLY A 203 -3.77 -16.34 -6.34
C GLY A 203 -2.45 -15.74 -6.82
N ALA A 204 -2.46 -14.93 -7.89
CA ALA A 204 -1.27 -14.32 -8.47
C ALA A 204 -0.45 -13.47 -7.49
N ILE A 205 -1.10 -12.90 -6.46
CA ILE A 205 -0.49 -12.09 -5.42
C ILE A 205 -0.24 -12.83 -4.10
N GLU A 206 -0.53 -14.12 -4.04
CA GLU A 206 -0.21 -14.96 -2.87
C GLU A 206 1.26 -15.43 -2.92
N VAL A 207 1.81 -15.88 -1.79
CA VAL A 207 3.11 -16.59 -1.79
C VAL A 207 3.05 -17.80 -2.73
N GLY A 208 3.98 -17.84 -3.70
CA GLY A 208 4.00 -18.84 -4.77
C GLY A 208 3.27 -18.41 -6.05
N GLY A 209 2.56 -17.29 -6.02
CA GLY A 209 2.03 -16.60 -7.19
C GLY A 209 3.12 -15.86 -7.98
N ARG A 210 2.70 -15.15 -9.04
CA ARG A 210 3.61 -14.45 -9.95
C ARG A 210 4.29 -13.23 -9.33
N LEU A 211 3.62 -12.53 -8.41
CA LEU A 211 4.17 -11.40 -7.68
C LEU A 211 3.54 -11.41 -6.29
N PRO A 212 4.11 -12.14 -5.32
CA PRO A 212 3.60 -12.13 -3.95
C PRO A 212 3.57 -10.70 -3.40
N VAL A 213 2.40 -10.27 -2.93
CA VAL A 213 2.18 -8.94 -2.34
C VAL A 213 1.92 -9.08 -0.85
N ASN A 214 2.50 -8.18 -0.04
CA ASN A 214 2.18 -8.02 1.38
C ASN A 214 2.33 -9.32 2.18
N THR A 215 3.51 -9.92 2.13
CA THR A 215 3.80 -11.21 2.78
C THR A 215 3.70 -11.20 4.30
N ASN A 216 3.72 -10.04 4.96
CA ASN A 216 3.41 -9.92 6.38
C ASN A 216 1.89 -9.91 6.67
N GLY A 217 1.06 -9.76 5.64
CA GLY A 217 -0.37 -9.49 5.72
C GLY A 217 -0.74 -8.02 5.53
N GLY A 218 0.22 -7.15 5.18
CA GLY A 218 -0.05 -5.74 4.90
C GLY A 218 -0.55 -4.95 6.12
N GLN A 219 -1.04 -3.74 5.89
CA GLN A 219 -1.76 -2.95 6.89
C GLN A 219 -3.11 -3.58 7.23
N LEU A 220 -3.74 -4.25 6.27
CA LEU A 220 -5.08 -4.82 6.39
C LEU A 220 -5.12 -6.05 7.30
N GLY A 221 -4.06 -6.86 7.28
CA GLY A 221 -3.93 -8.11 8.01
C GLY A 221 -3.00 -8.06 9.23
N GLU A 222 -1.85 -7.37 9.14
CA GLU A 222 -0.87 -7.32 10.23
C GLU A 222 -1.21 -6.26 11.27
N ALA A 223 -0.98 -4.99 10.91
CA ALA A 223 -1.19 -3.82 11.74
C ALA A 223 -1.08 -2.55 10.89
N TYR A 224 -1.88 -1.54 11.20
CA TYR A 224 -1.79 -0.23 10.57
C TYR A 224 -0.78 0.66 11.30
N VAL A 225 0.51 0.49 10.99
CA VAL A 225 1.61 1.34 11.51
C VAL A 225 2.08 2.30 10.43
N HIS A 226 1.12 2.81 9.66
CA HIS A 226 1.30 3.79 8.59
C HIS A 226 2.44 3.40 7.61
N GLY A 227 2.49 2.12 7.22
CA GLY A 227 3.43 1.58 6.24
C GLY A 227 4.82 1.21 6.78
N MET A 228 5.17 1.62 8.01
CA MET A 228 6.50 1.36 8.57
C MET A 228 6.77 -0.14 8.79
N ASN A 229 5.76 -0.89 9.20
CA ASN A 229 5.83 -2.36 9.29
C ASN A 229 6.03 -3.02 7.92
N GLY A 230 5.54 -2.40 6.84
CA GLY A 230 5.81 -2.85 5.48
C GLY A 230 7.29 -2.73 5.09
N ILE A 231 7.96 -1.65 5.48
CA ILE A 231 9.42 -1.51 5.30
C ILE A 231 10.15 -2.60 6.10
N SER A 232 9.71 -2.85 7.34
CA SER A 232 10.29 -3.93 8.15
C SER A 232 10.14 -5.28 7.48
N GLU A 233 9.00 -5.56 6.83
CA GLU A 233 8.79 -6.78 6.08
C GLU A 233 9.69 -6.87 4.85
N GLY A 234 9.85 -5.79 4.10
CA GLY A 234 10.79 -5.75 2.98
C GLY A 234 12.22 -6.09 3.41
N VAL A 235 12.65 -5.59 4.57
CA VAL A 235 13.95 -5.96 5.17
C VAL A 235 14.00 -7.46 5.54
N ARG A 236 12.93 -8.04 6.09
CA ARG A 236 12.87 -9.48 6.39
C ARG A 236 12.95 -10.33 5.13
N GLN A 237 12.24 -9.93 4.07
CA GLN A 237 12.29 -10.61 2.77
C GLN A 237 13.70 -10.62 2.19
N VAL A 238 14.44 -9.50 2.25
CA VAL A 238 15.84 -9.46 1.81
C VAL A 238 16.73 -10.35 2.67
N ARG A 239 16.49 -10.41 3.98
CA ARG A 239 17.29 -11.19 4.93
C ARG A 239 16.99 -12.69 4.94
N GLY A 240 15.92 -13.14 4.29
CA GLY A 240 15.47 -14.53 4.38
C GLY A 240 14.78 -14.86 5.71
N THR A 241 14.22 -13.87 6.40
CA THR A 241 13.63 -14.02 7.74
C THR A 241 12.14 -13.67 7.81
N SER A 242 11.47 -13.54 6.66
CA SER A 242 10.01 -13.42 6.65
C SER A 242 9.38 -14.76 7.06
N VAL A 243 8.26 -14.68 7.78
CA VAL A 243 7.41 -15.84 8.09
C VAL A 243 6.78 -16.45 6.83
N ASN A 244 6.63 -15.63 5.79
CA ASN A 244 6.10 -15.98 4.48
C ASN A 244 7.16 -15.65 3.41
N GLN A 245 8.34 -16.24 3.55
CA GLN A 245 9.50 -15.94 2.70
C GLN A 245 9.25 -16.29 1.23
N VAL A 246 9.51 -15.35 0.32
CA VAL A 246 9.45 -15.56 -1.13
C VAL A 246 10.80 -16.08 -1.62
N ALA A 247 10.80 -17.07 -2.51
CA ALA A 247 12.03 -17.61 -3.09
C ALA A 247 12.66 -16.66 -4.13
N GLY A 248 13.98 -16.73 -4.31
CA GLY A 248 14.74 -15.90 -5.25
C GLY A 248 15.47 -14.72 -4.60
N ASP A 249 16.29 -14.04 -5.40
CA ASP A 249 17.18 -12.93 -5.02
C ASP A 249 16.77 -11.58 -5.63
N GLY A 250 15.64 -11.54 -6.36
CA GLY A 250 15.08 -10.32 -6.93
C GLY A 250 14.72 -9.26 -5.88
N ALA A 251 14.55 -8.03 -6.36
CA ALA A 251 14.34 -6.85 -5.53
C ALA A 251 13.00 -6.88 -4.79
N VAL A 252 12.92 -6.12 -3.69
CA VAL A 252 11.68 -5.90 -2.94
C VAL A 252 11.24 -4.45 -3.11
N LEU A 253 10.06 -4.25 -3.69
CA LEU A 253 9.42 -2.93 -3.77
C LEU A 253 8.64 -2.67 -2.49
N VAL A 254 8.75 -1.47 -1.93
CA VAL A 254 7.90 -1.02 -0.81
C VAL A 254 7.29 0.34 -1.16
N THR A 255 5.99 0.49 -0.97
CA THR A 255 5.28 1.77 -1.19
C THR A 255 4.72 2.34 0.11
N ALA A 256 4.62 3.67 0.18
CA ALA A 256 4.00 4.39 1.28
C ALA A 256 2.54 4.76 0.97
N GLY A 257 1.94 5.61 1.81
CA GLY A 257 0.52 5.97 1.75
C GLY A 257 0.04 6.39 0.35
N THR A 258 -1.15 5.92 -0.03
CA THR A 258 -1.75 6.22 -1.35
C THR A 258 -2.80 7.33 -1.25
N GLY A 259 -2.98 8.10 -2.33
CA GLY A 259 -3.90 9.25 -2.38
C GLY A 259 -3.32 10.54 -1.78
N VAL A 260 -2.07 10.52 -1.33
CA VAL A 260 -1.35 11.64 -0.72
C VAL A 260 0.01 11.82 -1.43
N PRO A 261 0.72 12.95 -1.25
CA PRO A 261 2.16 12.97 -1.53
C PRO A 261 2.83 11.76 -0.86
N THR A 262 3.50 10.93 -1.66
CA THR A 262 3.88 9.57 -1.26
C THR A 262 5.37 9.32 -1.47
N SER A 263 5.81 8.09 -1.18
CA SER A 263 7.18 7.63 -1.32
C SER A 263 7.25 6.13 -1.59
N GLY A 264 8.45 5.66 -1.94
CA GLY A 264 8.73 4.24 -2.08
C GLY A 264 10.21 3.93 -1.98
N LEU A 265 10.51 2.64 -1.85
CA LEU A 265 11.85 2.10 -1.74
C LEU A 265 12.01 0.88 -2.64
N ILE A 266 13.22 0.69 -3.17
CA ILE A 266 13.68 -0.60 -3.67
C ILE A 266 14.74 -1.13 -2.72
N LEU A 267 14.51 -2.32 -2.17
CA LEU A 267 15.44 -3.01 -1.28
C LEU A 267 16.04 -4.22 -2.00
N THR A 268 17.36 -4.41 -1.86
CA THR A 268 18.12 -5.50 -2.49
C THR A 268 19.10 -6.12 -1.50
N SER A 269 19.61 -7.32 -1.80
CA SER A 269 20.78 -7.87 -1.12
C SER A 269 22.03 -7.06 -1.44
N ASP A 270 23.00 -7.11 -0.53
CA ASP A 270 24.34 -6.60 -0.76
C ASP A 270 25.16 -7.62 -1.56
N ASN A 271 25.27 -7.41 -2.87
CA ASN A 271 26.00 -8.27 -3.81
C ASN A 271 27.48 -7.89 -3.94
#